data_AF-A0A229TBZ0-F1
#
_entry.id   AF-A0A229TBZ0-F1
#
_cell.length_a   1.000
_cell.length_b   1.000
_cell.length_c   1.000
_cell.angle_alpha   90.00
_cell.angle_beta   90.00
_cell.angle_gamma   90.00
#
_symmetry.space_group_name_H-M   'P 1'
#
loop_
_entity.id
_entity.type
_entity.pdbx_description
1 polymer ?
#
loop_
_entity_poly.entity_id
_entity_poly.type
_entity_poly.pdbx_seq_one_letter_code
_entity_poly.pdbx_strand_id
1 'polypeptide(L)'
;MNGSGRVARMVVGGLLGSWFVATALSQDPFRKFPGARRYDPSGAVVPDWRFFAPRPGMHDYHLLFRDELPDDSVTEWREILPVEQRVPRHFVWYANRRAEKVLGDSVVGIIGFSKEADRKKEDIQLSISYLTLLNYLTYQEKHDPDAKRTQFLIAASAGYDETEEPMMLFLSNLHPLS
;
A
#
# COMPACT_ATOMS: atom_id res chain seq x y z
N MET A 1 1.80 27.34 -55.83
CA MET A 1 1.57 27.47 -54.37
C MET A 1 1.67 26.09 -53.69
N ASN A 2 2.87 25.61 -53.35
CA ASN A 2 3.05 24.29 -52.69
C ASN A 2 4.08 24.28 -51.52
N GLY A 3 4.79 25.38 -51.29
CA GLY A 3 5.83 25.46 -50.25
C GLY A 3 5.26 25.54 -48.82
N SER A 4 4.21 26.34 -48.62
CA SER A 4 3.60 26.56 -47.30
C SER A 4 3.05 25.26 -46.68
N GLY A 5 2.37 24.43 -47.49
CA GLY A 5 1.84 23.15 -47.02
C GLY A 5 2.88 22.06 -46.71
N ARG A 6 4.11 22.19 -47.25
CA ARG A 6 5.22 21.28 -46.94
C ARG A 6 5.91 21.70 -45.64
N VAL A 7 6.11 23.01 -45.45
CA VAL A 7 6.66 23.57 -44.20
C VAL A 7 5.74 23.30 -43.02
N ALA A 8 4.43 23.53 -43.16
CA ALA A 8 3.46 23.23 -42.10
C ALA A 8 3.50 21.75 -41.67
N ARG A 9 3.62 20.83 -42.63
CA ARG A 9 3.75 19.39 -42.34
C ARG A 9 5.04 19.05 -41.60
N MET A 10 6.17 19.66 -41.97
CA MET A 10 7.43 19.46 -41.27
C MET A 10 7.38 19.98 -39.83
N VAL A 11 6.77 21.15 -39.61
CA VAL A 11 6.60 21.72 -38.27
C VAL A 11 5.72 20.83 -37.40
N VAL A 12 4.55 20.43 -37.90
CA VAL A 12 3.64 19.53 -37.16
C VAL A 12 4.30 18.18 -36.89
N GLY A 13 4.99 17.61 -37.89
CA GLY A 13 5.70 16.34 -37.74
C GLY A 13 6.82 16.41 -36.72
N GLY A 14 7.60 17.50 -36.70
CA GLY A 14 8.64 17.72 -35.70
C GLY A 14 8.07 17.86 -34.29
N LEU A 15 6.97 18.62 -34.14
CA LEU A 15 6.28 18.77 -32.86
C LEU A 15 5.76 17.43 -32.33
N LEU A 16 5.01 16.68 -33.15
CA LEU A 16 4.46 15.39 -32.75
C LEU A 16 5.54 14.34 -32.51
N GLY A 17 6.60 14.32 -33.33
CA GLY A 17 7.73 13.42 -33.17
C GLY A 17 8.50 13.69 -31.88
N SER A 18 8.76 14.96 -31.57
CA SER A 18 9.43 15.35 -30.32
C SER A 18 8.57 15.01 -29.09
N TRP A 19 7.25 15.25 -29.17
CA TRP A 19 6.30 14.87 -28.12
C TRP A 19 6.23 13.35 -27.91
N PHE A 20 6.25 12.57 -29.00
CA PHE A 20 6.27 11.11 -28.94
C PHE A 20 7.55 10.59 -28.27
N VAL A 21 8.73 11.11 -28.65
CA VAL A 21 10.00 10.72 -28.04
C VAL A 21 10.03 11.09 -26.55
N ALA A 22 9.56 12.29 -26.20
CA ALA A 22 9.45 12.72 -24.81
C ALA A 22 8.51 11.80 -24.00
N THR A 23 7.39 11.38 -24.59
CA THR A 23 6.45 10.43 -23.98
C THR A 23 7.07 9.04 -23.82
N ALA A 24 7.75 8.52 -24.84
CA ALA A 24 8.40 7.21 -24.77
C ALA A 24 9.49 7.16 -23.69
N LEU A 25 10.30 8.22 -23.57
CA LEU A 25 11.32 8.32 -22.52
C LEU A 25 10.71 8.48 -21.11
N SER A 26 9.57 9.15 -20.98
CA SER A 26 8.88 9.31 -19.70
C SER A 26 8.20 8.03 -19.21
N GLN A 27 7.85 7.11 -20.12
CA GLN A 27 7.27 5.81 -19.80
C GLN A 27 8.28 4.77 -19.29
N ASP A 28 9.57 5.11 -19.13
CA ASP A 28 10.56 4.17 -18.58
C ASP A 28 10.10 3.62 -17.20
N PRO A 29 9.96 2.29 -17.04
CA PRO A 29 9.46 1.69 -15.80
C PRO A 29 10.35 1.99 -14.59
N PHE A 30 11.64 2.22 -14.82
CA PHE A 30 12.65 2.40 -13.79
C PHE A 30 12.99 3.88 -13.52
N ARG A 31 12.26 4.83 -14.11
CA ARG A 31 12.46 6.28 -13.95
C ARG A 31 13.88 6.75 -14.23
N LYS A 32 14.59 6.13 -15.19
CA LYS A 32 15.96 6.49 -15.57
C LYS A 32 16.08 7.92 -16.12
N PHE A 33 14.98 8.50 -16.60
CA PHE A 33 14.93 9.85 -17.19
C PHE A 33 13.97 10.78 -16.43
N PRO A 34 14.33 11.27 -15.23
CA PRO A 34 13.46 12.13 -14.41
C PRO A 34 13.27 13.54 -15.00
N GLY A 35 14.10 13.93 -15.99
CA GLY A 35 14.13 15.28 -16.54
C GLY A 35 12.79 15.77 -17.11
N ALA A 36 11.99 14.89 -17.71
CA ALA A 36 10.69 15.27 -18.28
C ALA A 36 9.72 15.85 -17.23
N ARG A 37 9.73 15.29 -16.01
CA ARG A 37 8.87 15.76 -14.88
C ARG A 37 9.24 17.14 -14.35
N ARG A 38 10.49 17.59 -14.56
CA ARG A 38 10.93 18.93 -14.17
C ARG A 38 10.27 20.01 -15.03
N TYR A 39 10.01 19.71 -16.30
CA TYR A 39 9.41 20.62 -17.26
C TYR A 39 7.89 20.47 -17.37
N ASP A 40 7.34 19.35 -16.91
CA ASP A 40 5.90 19.11 -16.80
C ASP A 40 5.56 18.49 -15.41
N PRO A 41 5.49 19.30 -14.34
CA PRO A 41 5.21 18.83 -12.99
C PRO A 41 3.79 18.28 -12.83
N SER A 42 2.83 18.82 -13.59
CA SER A 42 1.44 18.41 -13.56
C SER A 42 1.16 17.16 -14.42
N GLY A 43 2.07 16.80 -15.33
CA GLY A 43 1.87 15.70 -16.27
C GLY A 43 0.79 15.99 -17.32
N ALA A 44 0.50 17.27 -17.57
CA ALA A 44 -0.57 17.69 -18.47
C ALA A 44 -0.15 17.65 -19.94
N VAL A 45 1.15 17.74 -20.22
CA VAL A 45 1.71 17.76 -21.58
C VAL A 45 2.21 16.38 -21.96
N VAL A 46 2.91 15.68 -21.05
CA VAL A 46 3.40 14.32 -21.26
C VAL A 46 2.70 13.39 -20.26
N PRO A 47 1.64 12.69 -20.67
CA PRO A 47 0.88 11.82 -19.77
C PRO A 47 1.73 10.65 -19.24
N ASP A 48 1.59 10.35 -17.96
CA ASP A 48 2.22 9.19 -17.30
C ASP A 48 1.21 8.03 -17.28
N TRP A 49 1.41 7.04 -18.14
CA TRP A 49 0.51 5.89 -18.31
C TRP A 49 0.95 4.67 -17.49
N ARG A 50 1.89 4.83 -16.55
CA ARG A 50 2.30 3.75 -15.63
C ARG A 50 1.21 3.52 -14.60
N PHE A 51 0.13 2.89 -15.05
CA PHE A 51 -0.98 2.44 -14.20
C PHE A 51 -0.61 1.25 -13.31
N PHE A 52 0.50 0.58 -13.62
CA PHE A 52 1.03 -0.55 -12.87
C PHE A 52 2.29 -0.10 -12.12
N ALA A 53 2.24 -0.19 -10.79
CA ALA A 53 3.39 0.13 -9.95
C ALA A 53 4.61 -0.70 -10.39
N PRO A 54 5.83 -0.12 -10.46
CA PRO A 54 7.04 -0.83 -10.91
C PRO A 54 7.35 -2.09 -10.10
N ARG A 55 6.82 -2.16 -8.88
CA ARG A 55 6.76 -3.36 -8.07
C ARG A 55 5.29 -3.58 -7.70
N PRO A 56 4.57 -4.48 -8.37
CA PRO A 56 3.24 -4.87 -7.90
C PRO A 56 3.36 -5.38 -6.45
N GLY A 57 2.29 -5.28 -5.66
CA GLY A 57 2.27 -5.88 -4.33
C GLY A 57 2.43 -7.39 -4.46
N MET A 58 3.64 -7.90 -4.20
CA MET A 58 4.00 -9.31 -4.34
C MET A 58 3.70 -10.14 -3.10
N HIS A 59 3.35 -9.49 -1.99
CA HIS A 59 3.13 -10.16 -0.70
C HIS A 59 1.72 -9.86 -0.23
N ASP A 60 1.07 -10.90 0.29
CA ASP A 60 -0.16 -10.77 1.04
C ASP A 60 0.21 -10.44 2.50
N TYR A 61 -0.31 -9.33 3.00
CA TYR A 61 -0.08 -8.91 4.38
C TYR A 61 -1.18 -9.48 5.27
N HIS A 62 -0.76 -10.09 6.36
CA HIS A 62 -1.63 -10.63 7.38
C HIS A 62 -1.55 -9.73 8.61
N LEU A 63 -2.70 -9.26 9.08
CA LEU A 63 -2.82 -8.53 10.32
C LEU A 63 -3.39 -9.47 11.37
N LEU A 64 -2.57 -9.82 12.36
CA LEU A 64 -2.97 -10.68 13.47
C LEU A 64 -3.03 -9.87 14.76
N PHE A 65 -3.92 -10.25 15.67
CA PHE A 65 -3.96 -9.69 17.01
C PHE A 65 -4.13 -10.78 18.06
N ARG A 66 -3.73 -10.45 19.29
CA ARG A 66 -3.95 -11.27 20.48
C ARG A 66 -4.18 -10.37 21.67
N ASP A 67 -4.80 -10.93 22.69
CA ASP A 67 -5.11 -10.25 23.93
C ASP A 67 -4.22 -10.78 25.06
N GLU A 68 -3.87 -9.89 25.99
CA GLU A 68 -3.21 -10.22 27.27
C GLU A 68 -4.27 -10.24 28.37
N LEU A 69 -4.39 -11.38 29.04
CA LEU A 69 -5.34 -11.66 30.10
C LEU A 69 -4.82 -11.15 31.46
N PRO A 70 -5.65 -11.15 32.51
CA PRO A 70 -5.27 -10.60 33.81
C PRO A 70 -4.10 -11.32 34.51
N ASP A 71 -3.83 -12.56 34.12
CA ASP A 71 -2.78 -13.46 34.63
C ASP A 71 -1.48 -13.38 33.82
N ASP A 72 -1.34 -12.34 32.98
CA ASP A 72 -0.24 -12.13 32.03
C ASP A 72 -0.11 -13.23 30.96
N SER A 73 -1.10 -14.12 30.84
CA SER A 73 -1.19 -15.06 29.72
C SER A 73 -1.69 -14.35 28.47
N VAL A 74 -1.34 -14.89 27.30
CA VAL A 74 -1.72 -14.34 25.99
C VAL A 74 -2.60 -15.31 25.23
N THR A 75 -3.62 -14.79 24.56
CA THR A 75 -4.47 -15.61 23.69
C THR A 75 -3.70 -16.06 22.44
N GLU A 76 -4.25 -17.05 21.74
CA GLU A 76 -3.78 -17.39 20.39
C GLU A 76 -3.93 -16.19 19.44
N TRP A 77 -3.09 -16.17 18.42
CA TRP A 77 -3.16 -15.18 17.36
C TRP A 77 -4.43 -15.37 16.54
N ARG A 78 -5.21 -14.30 16.40
CA ARG A 78 -6.39 -14.23 15.55
C ARG A 78 -6.12 -13.31 14.38
N GLU A 79 -6.38 -13.77 13.16
CA GLU A 79 -6.25 -12.95 11.96
C GLU A 79 -7.46 -12.04 11.77
N ILE A 80 -7.21 -10.80 11.39
CA ILE A 80 -8.23 -9.78 11.12
C ILE A 80 -8.49 -9.72 9.64
N LEU A 81 -9.77 -9.86 9.28
CA LEU A 81 -10.23 -9.91 7.89
C LEU A 81 -9.36 -10.90 7.08
N PRO A 82 -9.47 -12.21 7.37
CA PRO A 82 -8.78 -13.22 6.58
C PRO A 82 -9.12 -12.98 5.11
N VAL A 83 -8.12 -13.10 4.22
CA VAL A 83 -8.27 -12.83 2.79
C VAL A 83 -9.46 -13.60 2.25
N GLU A 84 -10.59 -12.91 2.09
CA GLU A 84 -11.85 -13.57 1.80
C GLU A 84 -11.83 -14.05 0.35
N GLN A 85 -12.23 -15.30 0.11
CA GLN A 85 -12.33 -15.80 -1.26
C GLN A 85 -13.33 -14.95 -2.04
N ARG A 86 -12.87 -14.41 -3.16
CA ARG A 86 -13.69 -13.50 -3.99
C ARG A 86 -14.90 -14.24 -4.56
N VAL A 87 -16.09 -13.90 -4.07
CA VAL A 87 -17.35 -14.43 -4.61
C VAL A 87 -17.89 -13.52 -5.73
N PRO A 88 -18.64 -14.06 -6.72
CA PRO A 88 -19.17 -13.26 -7.83
C PRO A 88 -20.01 -12.05 -7.41
N ARG A 89 -20.69 -12.11 -6.26
CA ARG A 89 -21.46 -10.98 -5.71
C ARG A 89 -20.59 -9.74 -5.45
N HIS A 90 -19.31 -9.92 -5.14
CA HIS A 90 -18.35 -8.81 -4.93
C HIS A 90 -18.13 -7.96 -6.17
N PHE A 91 -18.49 -8.46 -7.37
CA PHE A 91 -18.51 -7.66 -8.59
C PHE A 91 -19.56 -6.55 -8.54
N VAL A 92 -20.75 -6.85 -7.98
CA VAL A 92 -21.88 -5.91 -7.91
C VAL A 92 -21.81 -5.08 -6.63
N TRP A 93 -21.48 -5.71 -5.49
CA TRP A 93 -21.42 -5.03 -4.20
C TRP A 93 -20.45 -5.74 -3.25
N TYR A 94 -19.50 -4.97 -2.71
CA TYR A 94 -18.56 -5.42 -1.69
C TYR A 94 -18.44 -4.38 -0.59
N ALA A 95 -19.29 -4.49 0.43
CA ALA A 95 -19.39 -3.52 1.52
C ALA A 95 -18.08 -3.36 2.29
N ASN A 96 -17.39 -4.47 2.57
CA ASN A 96 -16.19 -4.49 3.40
C ASN A 96 -14.91 -4.06 2.66
N ARG A 97 -14.98 -3.88 1.33
CA ARG A 97 -13.82 -3.50 0.49
C ARG A 97 -13.10 -2.24 0.96
N ARG A 98 -13.86 -1.26 1.47
CA ARG A 98 -13.28 -0.01 1.95
C ARG A 98 -12.53 -0.20 3.27
N ALA A 99 -13.06 -1.01 4.18
CA ALA A 99 -12.41 -1.31 5.45
C ALA A 99 -11.10 -2.08 5.23
N GLU A 100 -11.13 -3.14 4.42
CA GLU A 100 -9.93 -3.90 4.03
C GLU A 100 -8.88 -3.00 3.38
N LYS A 101 -9.30 -2.10 2.48
CA LYS A 101 -8.37 -1.16 1.84
C LYS A 101 -7.72 -0.21 2.85
N VAL A 102 -8.49 0.35 3.79
CA VAL A 102 -7.94 1.25 4.82
C VAL A 102 -6.94 0.53 5.72
N LEU A 103 -7.22 -0.73 6.09
CA LEU A 103 -6.31 -1.55 6.87
C LEU A 103 -5.05 -1.89 6.09
N GLY A 104 -5.18 -2.29 4.83
CA GLY A 104 -4.04 -2.54 3.94
C GLY A 104 -3.16 -1.31 3.74
N ASP A 105 -3.77 -0.14 3.49
CA ASP A 105 -3.05 1.13 3.36
C ASP A 105 -2.33 1.50 4.68
N SER A 106 -2.93 1.20 5.83
CA SER A 106 -2.32 1.44 7.14
C SER A 106 -1.14 0.49 7.41
N VAL A 107 -1.25 -0.78 7.05
CA VAL A 107 -0.15 -1.76 7.12
C VAL A 107 1.04 -1.33 6.25
N VAL A 108 0.77 -0.93 5.00
CA VAL A 108 1.81 -0.42 4.09
C VAL A 108 2.46 0.84 4.67
N GLY A 109 1.69 1.73 5.29
CA GLY A 109 2.19 2.90 6.00
C GLY A 109 3.18 2.51 7.10
N ILE A 110 2.80 1.61 8.01
CA ILE A 110 3.65 1.15 9.12
C ILE A 110 4.93 0.49 8.61
N ILE A 111 4.84 -0.38 7.60
CA ILE A 111 6.02 -1.02 7.00
C ILE A 111 6.92 0.03 6.33
N GLY A 112 6.34 1.02 5.66
CA GLY A 112 7.06 2.14 5.06
C GLY A 112 7.85 2.94 6.10
N PHE A 113 7.20 3.32 7.21
CA PHE A 113 7.84 4.00 8.33
C PHE A 113 8.91 3.14 9.01
N SER A 114 8.68 1.83 9.15
CA SER A 114 9.61 0.90 9.81
C SER A 114 10.90 0.64 9.01
N LYS A 115 10.89 0.86 7.69
CA LYS A 115 12.08 0.68 6.82
C LYS A 115 13.05 1.86 6.87
N GLU A 116 12.66 2.97 7.50
CA GLU A 116 13.50 4.15 7.62
C GLU A 116 14.48 3.96 8.79
N ALA A 117 15.79 3.89 8.49
CA ALA A 117 16.82 3.36 9.39
C ALA A 117 16.98 4.12 10.73
N ASP A 118 16.55 5.37 10.82
CA ASP A 118 16.68 6.21 12.02
C ASP A 118 15.42 6.25 12.90
N ARG A 119 14.34 5.56 12.51
CA ARG A 119 13.06 5.64 13.22
C ARG A 119 12.99 4.62 14.35
N LYS A 120 12.72 5.14 15.56
CA LYS A 120 12.44 4.29 16.71
C LYS A 120 10.99 3.79 16.68
N LYS A 121 10.73 2.70 17.40
CA LYS A 121 9.39 2.09 17.49
C LYS A 121 8.36 3.07 18.05
N GLU A 122 8.76 4.00 18.91
CA GLU A 122 7.90 5.03 19.49
C GLU A 122 7.39 6.01 18.42
N ASP A 123 8.22 6.37 17.44
CA ASP A 123 7.80 7.26 16.34
C ASP A 123 6.71 6.61 15.48
N ILE A 124 6.83 5.30 15.26
CA ILE A 124 5.85 4.52 14.50
C ILE A 124 4.51 4.46 15.25
N GLN A 125 4.54 4.37 16.58
CA GLN A 125 3.32 4.33 17.42
C GLN A 125 2.50 5.61 17.35
N LEU A 126 3.14 6.74 17.05
CA LEU A 126 2.49 8.04 16.89
C LEU A 126 2.01 8.29 15.44
N SER A 127 2.30 7.37 14.51
CA SER A 127 1.84 7.51 13.13
C SER A 127 0.32 7.32 13.01
N ILE A 128 -0.29 8.03 12.07
CA ILE A 128 -1.74 7.92 11.80
C ILE A 128 -2.12 6.47 11.44
N SER A 129 -1.27 5.80 10.65
CA SER A 129 -1.47 4.40 10.26
C SER A 129 -1.51 3.47 11.46
N TYR A 130 -0.60 3.66 12.41
CA TYR A 130 -0.56 2.87 13.64
C TYR A 130 -1.79 3.11 14.52
N LEU A 131 -2.12 4.38 14.77
CA LEU A 131 -3.27 4.74 15.61
C LEU A 131 -4.60 4.29 14.99
N THR A 132 -4.70 4.30 13.66
CA THR A 132 -5.89 3.83 12.93
C THR A 132 -6.05 2.32 13.07
N LEU A 133 -4.98 1.54 12.90
CA LEU A 133 -5.03 0.10 13.15
C LEU A 133 -5.37 -0.20 14.61
N LEU A 134 -4.71 0.46 15.55
CA LEU A 134 -4.96 0.26 16.98
C LEU A 134 -6.40 0.60 17.36
N ASN A 135 -6.94 1.72 16.88
CA ASN A 135 -8.32 2.09 17.14
C ASN A 135 -9.31 1.09 16.52
N TYR A 136 -9.06 0.64 15.29
CA TYR A 136 -9.88 -0.39 14.67
C TYR A 136 -9.88 -1.68 15.49
N LEU A 137 -8.69 -2.15 15.88
CA LEU A 137 -8.52 -3.31 16.74
C LEU A 137 -9.33 -3.20 18.03
N THR A 138 -9.13 -2.11 18.77
CA THR A 138 -9.74 -1.90 20.09
C THR A 138 -11.27 -1.85 20.05
N TYR A 139 -11.88 -1.33 18.98
CA TYR A 139 -13.32 -1.06 18.95
C TYR A 139 -14.14 -1.91 17.98
N GLN A 140 -13.53 -2.49 16.95
CA GLN A 140 -14.26 -3.28 15.94
C GLN A 140 -14.09 -4.77 16.13
N GLU A 141 -12.97 -5.21 16.71
CA GLU A 141 -12.72 -6.62 16.95
C GLU A 141 -13.28 -7.07 18.30
N LYS A 142 -13.66 -8.36 18.35
CA LYS A 142 -14.14 -8.97 19.59
C LYS A 142 -12.95 -9.42 20.42
N HIS A 143 -12.70 -8.72 21.52
CA HIS A 143 -11.70 -9.11 22.51
C HIS A 143 -12.19 -10.21 23.44
N ASP A 144 -11.23 -10.87 24.09
CA ASP A 144 -11.55 -11.72 25.24
C ASP A 144 -12.22 -10.89 26.34
N PRO A 145 -13.28 -11.38 27.02
CA PRO A 145 -13.98 -10.64 28.07
C PRO A 145 -13.07 -10.13 29.19
N ASP A 146 -11.99 -10.86 29.49
CA ASP A 146 -11.05 -10.53 30.56
C ASP A 146 -9.79 -9.82 30.05
N ALA A 147 -9.72 -9.50 28.75
CA ALA A 147 -8.56 -8.86 28.13
C ALA A 147 -8.26 -7.50 28.77
N LYS A 148 -7.01 -7.31 29.22
CA LYS A 148 -6.51 -6.01 29.72
C LYS A 148 -5.78 -5.22 28.66
N ARG A 149 -5.06 -5.91 27.79
CA ARG A 149 -4.27 -5.29 26.73
C ARG A 149 -4.41 -6.07 25.44
N THR A 150 -4.14 -5.40 24.33
CA THR A 150 -4.09 -6.02 23.01
C THR A 150 -2.77 -5.72 22.32
N GLN A 151 -2.33 -6.64 21.47
CA GLN A 151 -1.13 -6.53 20.67
C GLN A 151 -1.44 -7.03 19.26
N PHE A 152 -0.89 -6.36 18.26
CA PHE A 152 -0.99 -6.78 16.88
C PHE A 152 0.36 -7.07 16.24
N LEU A 153 0.31 -7.91 15.22
CA LEU A 153 1.41 -8.45 14.45
C LEU A 153 1.08 -8.26 12.96
N ILE A 154 2.04 -7.75 12.21
CA ILE A 154 1.97 -7.70 10.75
C ILE A 154 2.95 -8.75 10.23
N ALA A 155 2.44 -9.70 9.46
CA ALA A 155 3.21 -10.70 8.74
C ALA A 155 3.02 -10.54 7.23
N ALA A 156 3.95 -11.07 6.45
CA ALA A 156 3.84 -11.17 5.01
C ALA A 156 4.02 -12.63 4.57
N SER A 157 3.21 -13.06 3.62
CA SER A 157 3.36 -14.34 2.92
C SER A 157 3.48 -14.12 1.41
N ALA A 158 3.99 -15.12 0.69
CA ALA A 158 4.10 -15.10 -0.77
C ALA A 158 2.77 -15.41 -1.50
N GLY A 159 1.64 -15.34 -0.79
CA GLY A 159 0.31 -15.60 -1.35
C GLY A 159 0.10 -17.07 -1.70
N TYR A 160 0.11 -17.41 -2.99
CA TYR A 160 -0.15 -18.78 -3.48
C TYR A 160 1.07 -19.71 -3.39
N ASP A 161 2.25 -19.16 -3.11
CA ASP A 161 3.45 -19.96 -2.92
C ASP A 161 3.59 -20.34 -1.44
N GLU A 162 3.05 -21.51 -1.08
CA GLU A 162 3.13 -22.07 0.28
C GLU A 162 4.56 -22.52 0.67
N THR A 163 5.53 -22.43 -0.25
CA THR A 163 6.93 -22.84 0.02
C THR A 163 7.75 -21.76 0.73
N GLU A 164 7.29 -20.51 0.73
CA GLU A 164 7.92 -19.43 1.50
C GLU A 164 7.28 -19.31 2.89
N GLU A 165 8.11 -19.39 3.94
CA GLU A 165 7.64 -19.19 5.30
C GLU A 165 7.19 -17.74 5.53
N PRO A 166 6.04 -17.51 6.20
CA PRO A 166 5.56 -16.18 6.51
C PRO A 166 6.58 -15.39 7.34
N MET A 167 6.89 -14.18 6.91
CA MET A 167 7.83 -13.31 7.60
C MET A 167 7.09 -12.35 8.52
N MET A 168 7.48 -12.31 9.80
CA MET A 168 7.07 -11.23 10.70
C MET A 168 7.73 -9.92 10.26
N LEU A 169 6.91 -8.93 9.90
CA LEU A 169 7.37 -7.61 9.49
C LEU A 169 7.34 -6.60 10.64
N PHE A 170 6.35 -6.70 11.54
CA PHE A 170 6.20 -5.76 12.64
C PHE A 170 5.42 -6.36 13.80
N LEU A 171 5.88 -6.12 15.03
CA LEU A 171 5.18 -6.49 16.25
C LEU A 171 4.94 -5.25 17.10
N SER A 172 3.68 -4.94 17.42
CA SER A 172 3.31 -3.77 18.23
C SER A 172 3.77 -3.92 19.68
N ASN A 173 3.75 -2.82 20.45
CA ASN A 173 3.73 -2.95 21.92
C ASN A 173 2.35 -3.46 22.37
N LEU A 174 2.24 -3.89 23.62
CA LEU A 174 0.95 -4.13 24.27
C LEU A 174 0.27 -2.79 24.59
N HIS A 175 -1.00 -2.64 24.23
CA HIS A 175 -1.80 -1.43 24.46
C HIS A 175 -2.98 -1.73 25.37
N PRO A 176 -3.28 -0.88 26.36
CA PRO A 176 -4.43 -1.07 27.22
C PRO A 176 -5.74 -1.02 26.43
N LEU A 177 -6.66 -1.92 26.77
CA LEU A 177 -8.06 -1.85 26.39
C LEU A 177 -8.76 -1.05 27.51
N SER A 178 -8.91 0.26 27.31
CA SER A 178 -9.52 1.18 28.27
C SER A 178 -10.97 1.52 27.93
#